data_AF-A0A2N2X1G8-F1
#
_entry.id   AF-A0A2N2X1G8-F1
#
_cell.length_a   1.000
_cell.length_b   1.000
_cell.length_c   1.000
_cell.angle_alpha   90.00
_cell.angle_beta   90.00
_cell.angle_gamma   90.00
#
_symmetry.space_group_name_H-M   'P 1'
#
loop_
_entity.id
_entity.type
_entity.pdbx_description
1 polymer ?
#
loop_
_entity_poly.entity_id
_entity_poly.type
_entity_poly.pdbx_seq_one_letter_code
_entity_poly.pdbx_strand_id
1 'polypeptide(L)'
;MKIFGKRKIISSKNEGKMPLKNVLDGSILTKDSVIEQLPYLLFLTFIAVLYIGNRYHSEKIVRETSKTQAELKELRAESITTASKLMYMSKQSEVIKLVNKKGLELEEAVEPPKKLRVAKND
;
A
#
# COMPACT_ATOMS: atom_id res chain seq x y z
N MET A 1 -15.62 -44.05 76.51
CA MET A 1 -14.33 -43.33 76.42
C MET A 1 -13.46 -44.02 75.36
N LYS A 2 -12.70 -43.25 74.56
CA LYS A 2 -12.07 -43.55 73.24
C LYS A 2 -12.99 -43.18 72.05
N ILE A 3 -12.96 -41.97 71.47
CA ILE A 3 -11.89 -41.13 70.88
C ILE A 3 -11.53 -41.59 69.45
N PHE A 4 -12.01 -40.80 68.48
CA PHE A 4 -11.43 -40.45 67.18
C PHE A 4 -11.41 -41.48 66.02
N GLY A 5 -11.98 -41.01 64.90
CA GLY A 5 -11.15 -40.77 63.72
C GLY A 5 -11.43 -41.64 62.50
N LYS A 6 -12.16 -41.06 61.53
CA LYS A 6 -11.77 -41.04 60.09
C LYS A 6 -12.72 -40.12 59.33
N ARG A 7 -12.33 -38.85 59.16
CA ARG A 7 -12.89 -38.00 58.10
C ARG A 7 -12.45 -38.60 56.77
N LYS A 8 -13.41 -39.07 55.98
CA LYS A 8 -13.19 -39.47 54.60
C LYS A 8 -12.94 -38.20 53.79
N ILE A 9 -11.68 -37.93 53.46
CA ILE A 9 -11.30 -36.79 52.61
C ILE A 9 -11.90 -37.04 51.23
N ILE A 10 -12.81 -36.16 50.83
CA ILE A 10 -13.42 -36.14 49.50
C ILE A 10 -12.34 -35.69 48.52
N SER A 11 -11.69 -36.64 47.85
CA SER A 11 -10.80 -36.36 46.72
C SER A 11 -11.66 -36.20 45.46
N SER A 12 -12.25 -35.02 45.28
CA SER A 12 -12.68 -34.56 43.97
C SER A 12 -11.45 -34.05 43.23
N LYS A 13 -11.04 -34.71 42.13
CA LYS A 13 -10.07 -34.10 41.20
C LYS A 13 -10.23 -34.60 39.75
N ASN A 14 -11.22 -34.02 39.08
CA ASN A 14 -11.18 -33.50 37.71
C ASN A 14 -10.27 -34.19 36.66
N GLU A 15 -10.84 -35.10 35.87
CA GLU A 15 -10.22 -35.75 34.70
C GLU A 15 -10.36 -34.95 33.39
N GLY A 16 -10.08 -33.63 33.42
CA GLY A 16 -10.36 -32.76 32.26
C GLY A 16 -9.16 -32.04 31.63
N LYS A 17 -7.92 -32.25 32.11
CA LYS A 17 -6.79 -31.34 31.79
C LYS A 17 -5.58 -32.00 31.11
N MET A 18 -5.75 -33.18 30.52
CA MET A 18 -4.63 -33.92 29.92
C MET A 18 -4.30 -33.60 28.44
N PRO A 19 -5.18 -33.04 27.57
CA PRO A 19 -4.82 -32.91 26.16
C PRO A 19 -3.80 -31.79 25.89
N LEU A 20 -3.88 -30.65 26.59
CA LEU A 20 -2.97 -29.51 26.35
C LEU A 20 -1.56 -29.73 26.91
N LYS A 21 -1.44 -30.42 28.06
CA LYS A 21 -0.12 -30.72 28.65
C LYS A 21 0.69 -31.66 27.76
N ASN A 22 0.03 -32.66 27.18
CA ASN A 22 0.70 -33.63 26.31
C ASN A 22 1.09 -33.03 24.95
N VAL A 23 0.38 -31.98 24.49
CA VAL A 23 0.75 -31.18 23.31
C VAL A 23 1.98 -30.32 23.60
N LEU A 24 2.02 -29.65 24.77
CA LEU A 24 3.15 -28.82 25.19
C LEU A 24 4.41 -29.63 25.53
N ASP A 25 4.25 -30.82 26.11
CA ASP A 25 5.36 -31.71 26.52
C ASP A 25 5.90 -32.56 25.37
N GLY A 26 5.37 -32.38 24.15
CA GLY A 26 5.89 -33.04 22.94
C GLY A 26 5.62 -34.53 22.85
N SER A 27 4.97 -35.15 23.84
CA SER A 27 4.65 -36.58 23.87
C SER A 27 3.66 -36.99 22.76
N ILE A 28 2.99 -36.04 22.11
CA ILE A 28 2.21 -36.29 20.89
C ILE A 28 3.09 -36.47 19.64
N LEU A 29 4.28 -35.85 19.60
CA LEU A 29 5.18 -35.90 18.45
C LEU A 29 5.95 -37.22 18.38
N THR A 30 6.13 -37.89 19.52
CA THR A 30 6.79 -39.20 19.62
C THR A 30 5.88 -40.39 19.34
N LYS A 31 4.60 -40.17 18.99
CA LYS A 31 3.74 -41.25 18.51
C LYS A 31 4.19 -41.71 17.12
N ASP A 32 4.28 -43.03 16.92
CA ASP A 32 4.71 -43.64 15.65
C ASP A 32 3.93 -43.11 14.43
N SER A 33 2.62 -42.88 14.58
CA SER A 33 1.78 -42.31 13.51
C SER A 33 2.14 -40.87 13.12
N VAL A 34 2.65 -40.08 14.07
CA VAL A 34 3.07 -38.68 13.82
C VAL A 34 4.47 -38.64 13.24
N ILE A 35 5.35 -39.56 13.63
CA ILE A 35 6.69 -39.71 13.07
C ILE A 35 6.61 -40.08 11.57
N GLU A 36 5.68 -40.94 11.18
CA GLU A 36 5.45 -41.29 9.76
C GLU A 36 4.96 -40.09 8.93
N GLN A 37 4.20 -39.17 9.54
CA GLN A 37 3.65 -37.97 8.90
C GLN A 37 4.53 -36.73 9.08
N LEU A 38 5.66 -36.83 9.78
CA LEU A 38 6.61 -35.75 10.02
C LEU A 38 7.06 -35.03 8.73
N PRO A 39 7.41 -35.70 7.61
CA PRO A 39 7.77 -35.01 6.37
C PRO A 39 6.61 -34.17 5.81
N TYR A 40 5.36 -34.59 5.99
CA TYR A 40 4.18 -33.81 5.58
C TYR A 40 3.97 -32.57 6.46
N LEU A 41 4.14 -32.70 7.78
CA LEU A 41 4.09 -31.54 8.69
C LEU A 41 5.20 -30.52 8.41
N LEU A 42 6.41 -30.99 8.10
CA LEU A 42 7.50 -30.12 7.68
C LEU A 42 7.19 -29.41 6.36
N PHE A 43 6.57 -30.11 5.40
CA PHE A 43 6.13 -29.52 4.15
C PHE A 43 5.08 -28.41 4.37
N LEU A 44 4.07 -28.64 5.22
CA LEU A 44 3.09 -27.62 5.58
C LEU A 44 3.74 -26.41 6.28
N THR A 45 4.66 -26.67 7.20
CA THR A 45 5.40 -25.61 7.91
C THR A 45 6.25 -24.80 6.92
N PHE A 46 6.88 -25.47 5.96
CA PHE A 46 7.64 -24.81 4.89
C PHE A 46 6.75 -23.90 4.04
N ILE A 47 5.57 -24.37 3.62
CA ILE A 47 4.59 -23.53 2.92
C ILE A 47 4.15 -22.35 3.79
N ALA A 48 3.92 -22.57 5.09
CA ALA A 48 3.52 -21.51 6.00
C ALA A 48 4.59 -20.42 6.11
N VAL A 49 5.87 -20.79 6.19
CA VAL A 49 7.00 -19.84 6.19
C VAL A 49 7.05 -19.08 4.86
N LEU A 50 6.95 -19.77 3.73
CA LEU A 50 6.89 -19.13 2.41
C LEU A 50 5.71 -18.17 2.28
N TYR A 51 4.55 -18.52 2.84
CA TYR A 51 3.36 -17.67 2.83
C TYR A 51 3.57 -16.40 3.65
N ILE A 52 4.13 -16.51 4.85
CA ILE A 52 4.43 -15.34 5.69
C ILE A 52 5.44 -14.42 4.99
N GLY A 53 6.48 -14.98 4.38
CA GLY A 53 7.46 -14.22 3.60
C GLY A 53 6.83 -13.47 2.43
N ASN A 54 6.03 -14.15 1.61
CA ASN A 54 5.31 -13.54 0.48
C ASN A 54 4.33 -12.45 0.93
N ARG A 55 3.64 -12.66 2.05
CA ARG A 55 2.71 -11.69 2.62
C ARG A 55 3.42 -10.39 2.99
N TYR A 56 4.57 -10.46 3.65
CA TYR A 56 5.33 -9.28 4.06
C TYR A 56 5.84 -8.48 2.84
N HIS A 57 6.29 -9.17 1.79
CA HIS A 57 6.69 -8.53 0.54
C HIS A 57 5.52 -7.81 -0.15
N SER A 58 4.35 -8.45 -0.19
CA SER A 58 3.13 -7.88 -0.77
C SER A 58 2.68 -6.62 -0.05
N GLU A 59 2.74 -6.60 1.29
CA GLU A 59 2.38 -5.42 2.09
C GLU A 59 3.30 -4.22 1.80
N LYS A 60 4.61 -4.46 1.65
CA LYS A 60 5.57 -3.43 1.26
C LYS A 60 5.27 -2.86 -0.13
N ILE A 61 5.06 -3.73 -1.11
CA ILE A 61 4.76 -3.32 -2.50
C ILE A 61 3.48 -2.49 -2.56
N VAL A 62 2.43 -2.90 -1.86
CA VAL A 62 1.15 -2.17 -1.85
C VAL A 62 1.32 -0.77 -1.26
N ARG A 63 2.10 -0.62 -0.19
CA ARG A 63 2.40 0.69 0.41
C ARG A 63 3.19 1.59 -0.53
N GLU A 64 4.25 1.05 -1.15
CA GLU A 64 5.08 1.80 -2.10
C GLU A 64 4.27 2.23 -3.32
N THR A 65 3.47 1.32 -3.89
CA THR A 65 2.59 1.61 -5.03
C THR A 65 1.61 2.73 -4.69
N SER A 66 1.01 2.70 -3.50
CA SER A 66 0.07 3.74 -3.07
C SER A 66 0.75 5.10 -2.95
N LYS A 67 1.97 5.14 -2.39
CA LYS A 67 2.75 6.38 -2.27
C LYS A 67 3.13 6.93 -3.65
N THR A 68 3.67 6.10 -4.54
CA THR A 68 4.03 6.52 -5.90
C THR A 68 2.83 6.98 -6.70
N GLN A 69 1.66 6.34 -6.55
CA GLN A 69 0.43 6.80 -7.20
C GLN A 69 -0.03 8.17 -6.68
N ALA A 70 0.10 8.43 -5.39
CA ALA A 70 -0.22 9.75 -4.82
C ALA A 70 0.72 10.83 -5.37
N GLU A 71 2.03 10.56 -5.43
CA GLU A 71 3.03 11.47 -6.01
C GLU A 71 2.75 11.75 -7.49
N LEU A 72 2.44 10.72 -8.28
CA LEU A 72 2.05 10.89 -9.69
C LEU A 72 0.78 11.72 -9.87
N LYS A 73 -0.19 11.60 -8.95
CA LYS A 73 -1.41 12.38 -8.99
C LYS A 73 -1.13 13.85 -8.69
N GLU A 74 -0.30 14.12 -7.67
CA GLU A 74 0.12 15.47 -7.31
C GLU A 74 0.87 16.14 -8.46
N LEU A 75 1.86 15.45 -9.03
CA LEU A 75 2.67 15.98 -10.13
C LEU A 75 1.82 16.27 -11.38
N ARG A 76 0.81 15.43 -11.66
CA ARG A 76 -0.17 15.71 -12.73
C ARG A 76 -0.99 16.96 -12.43
N ALA A 77 -1.51 17.10 -11.22
CA ALA A 77 -2.27 18.29 -10.82
C ALA A 77 -1.42 19.56 -10.92
N GLU A 78 -0.16 19.51 -10.50
CA GLU A 78 0.79 20.62 -10.60
C GLU A 78 1.07 21.00 -12.05
N SER A 79 1.31 20.02 -12.93
CA SER A 79 1.54 20.28 -14.36
C SER A 79 0.34 20.92 -15.05
N ILE A 80 -0.88 20.44 -14.76
CA ILE A 80 -2.13 21.01 -15.29
C ILE A 80 -2.32 22.44 -14.79
N THR A 81 -2.09 22.66 -13.50
CA THR A 81 -2.22 24.00 -12.88
C THR A 81 -1.22 24.98 -13.48
N THR A 82 0.03 24.55 -13.66
CA THR A 82 1.09 25.37 -14.25
C THR A 82 0.81 25.69 -15.71
N ALA A 83 0.41 24.70 -16.50
CA ALA A 83 -0.01 24.90 -17.90
C ALA A 83 -1.21 25.84 -17.99
N SER A 84 -2.19 25.69 -17.10
CA SER A 84 -3.38 26.54 -17.04
C SER A 84 -3.04 27.99 -16.66
N LYS A 85 -2.11 28.18 -15.72
CA LYS A 85 -1.59 29.50 -15.35
C LYS A 85 -0.89 30.19 -16.53
N LEU A 86 -0.06 29.45 -17.26
CA LEU A 86 0.57 29.96 -18.47
C LEU A 86 -0.49 30.32 -19.53
N MET A 87 -1.46 29.44 -19.79
CA MET A 87 -2.54 29.70 -20.74
C MET A 87 -3.35 30.94 -20.38
N TYR A 88 -3.64 31.13 -19.08
CA TYR A 88 -4.32 32.33 -18.59
C TYR A 88 -3.47 33.59 -18.85
N MET A 89 -2.17 33.56 -18.54
CA MET A 89 -1.27 34.69 -18.77
C MET A 89 -1.06 35.00 -20.26
N SER A 90 -1.05 33.97 -21.12
CA SER A 90 -0.90 34.10 -22.57
C SER A 90 -2.21 34.47 -23.28
N LYS A 91 -3.34 34.53 -22.57
CA LYS A 91 -4.62 34.93 -23.15
C LYS A 91 -4.54 36.38 -23.64
N GLN A 92 -5.00 36.64 -24.86
CA GLN A 92 -4.97 37.98 -25.48
C GLN A 92 -5.51 39.07 -24.56
N SER A 93 -6.66 38.84 -23.91
CA SER A 93 -7.25 39.80 -22.96
C SER A 93 -6.36 40.11 -21.76
N GLU A 94 -5.62 39.13 -21.24
CA GLU A 94 -4.69 39.33 -20.12
C GLU A 94 -3.40 39.99 -20.58
N VAL A 95 -2.90 39.63 -21.78
CA VAL A 95 -1.75 40.30 -22.41
C VAL A 95 -2.04 41.78 -22.64
N ILE A 96 -3.21 42.14 -23.19
CA ILE A 96 -3.63 43.54 -23.41
C ILE A 96 -3.69 44.30 -22.07
N LYS A 97 -4.28 43.71 -21.02
CA LYS A 97 -4.28 44.30 -19.68
C LYS A 97 -2.86 44.54 -19.16
N LEU A 98 -1.95 43.59 -19.37
CA LEU A 98 -0.54 43.70 -18.96
C LEU A 98 0.22 44.76 -19.76
N VAL A 99 -0.02 44.87 -21.07
CA VAL A 99 0.55 45.88 -21.97
C VAL A 99 0.11 47.28 -21.54
N ASN A 100 -1.19 47.49 -21.33
CA ASN A 100 -1.75 48.75 -20.84
C ASN A 100 -1.21 49.12 -19.46
N LYS A 101 -1.14 48.15 -18.53
CA LYS A 101 -0.57 48.36 -17.18
C LYS A 101 0.92 48.75 -17.23
N LYS A 102 1.66 48.24 -18.22
CA LYS A 102 3.09 48.55 -18.41
C LYS A 102 3.32 49.83 -19.23
N GLY A 103 2.27 50.50 -19.68
CA GLY A 103 2.38 51.74 -20.48
C GLY A 103 2.98 51.51 -21.86
N LEU A 104 2.88 50.28 -22.39
CA LEU A 104 3.33 49.96 -23.75
C LEU A 104 2.20 50.35 -24.71
N GLU A 105 2.46 51.30 -25.61
CA GLU A 105 1.50 51.79 -26.63
C GLU A 105 1.32 50.79 -27.78
N LEU A 106 1.01 49.54 -27.45
CA LEU A 106 0.82 48.45 -28.43
C LEU A 106 -0.67 48.19 -28.61
N GLU A 107 -1.16 48.36 -29.85
CA GLU A 107 -2.54 48.06 -30.23
C GLU A 107 -2.69 46.61 -30.74
N GLU A 108 -3.87 46.03 -30.53
CA GLU A 108 -4.16 44.66 -31.00
C GLU A 108 -4.23 44.62 -32.52
N ALA A 109 -3.58 43.62 -33.13
CA ALA A 109 -3.63 43.40 -34.57
C ALA A 109 -5.03 42.88 -34.96
N VAL A 110 -5.88 43.77 -35.47
CA VAL A 110 -7.24 43.44 -35.94
C VAL A 110 -7.22 42.76 -37.33
N GLU A 111 -6.17 42.99 -38.11
CA GLU A 111 -6.01 42.40 -39.44
C GLU A 111 -5.20 41.09 -39.42
N PRO A 112 -5.64 40.05 -40.16
CA PRO A 112 -4.93 38.78 -40.21
C PRO A 112 -3.57 38.90 -40.93
N PRO A 113 -2.56 38.12 -40.55
CA PRO A 113 -1.22 38.18 -41.14
C PRO A 113 -1.23 37.76 -42.61
N LYS A 114 -0.67 38.60 -43.49
CA LYS A 114 -0.55 38.33 -44.92
C LYS A 114 0.65 37.43 -45.20
N LYS A 115 0.42 36.30 -45.90
CA LYS A 115 1.53 35.46 -46.40
C LYS A 115 2.24 36.18 -47.55
N LEU A 116 3.49 36.58 -47.33
CA LEU A 116 4.37 37.03 -48.40
C LEU A 116 4.79 35.82 -49.23
N ARG A 117 4.30 35.70 -50.46
CA ARG A 117 4.85 34.76 -51.44
C ARG A 117 5.85 35.51 -52.29
N VAL A 118 7.12 35.13 -52.19
CA VAL A 118 8.20 35.67 -53.02
C VAL A 118 8.02 35.06 -54.41
N ALA A 119 7.67 35.87 -55.40
CA ALA A 119 7.77 35.47 -56.80
C ALA A 119 9.26 35.35 -57.13
N LYS A 120 9.70 34.14 -57.47
CA LYS A 120 11.03 33.92 -58.02
C LYS A 120 11.03 34.51 -59.43
N ASN A 121 11.75 35.61 -59.62
CA ASN A 121 12.02 36.13 -60.96
C ASN A 121 13.07 35.23 -61.60
N ASP A 122 12.77 34.75 -62.82
CA ASP A 122 13.72 34.04 -63.69
C ASP A 122 14.85 34.95 -64.18
#